data_AF-W7D4B0-F1
#
_entry.id   AF-W7D4B0-F1
#
_cell.length_a   1.000
_cell.length_b   1.000
_cell.length_c   1.000
_cell.angle_alpha   90.00
_cell.angle_beta   90.00
_cell.angle_gamma   90.00
#
_symmetry.space_group_name_H-M   'P 1'
#
loop_
_entity.id
_entity.type
_entity.pdbx_description
1 polymer ?
#
loop_
_entity_poly.entity_id
_entity_poly.type
_entity_poly.pdbx_seq_one_letter_code
_entity_poly.pdbx_strand_id
1 'polypeptide(L)'
;MAMQEGWLYLYLLNKEEKIKIQKSCSYLHLKGNHRSKKMLTELAKDFGFFDGEAIILPKCFGKKCVTNYLGLSFNTGKALFEKFRREGFLLPPNQESAFRIHRDNL
;
A
#
# COMPACT_ATOMS: atom_id res chain seq x y z
N MET A 1 -0.58 -4.96 41.34
CA MET A 1 0.25 -5.43 40.20
C MET A 1 -0.25 -4.95 38.82
N ALA A 2 -1.29 -4.11 38.69
CA ALA A 2 -1.78 -3.64 37.37
C ALA A 2 -1.01 -2.44 36.76
N MET A 3 -0.26 -1.68 37.56
CA MET A 3 0.38 -0.42 37.11
C MET A 3 1.71 -0.65 36.36
N GLN A 4 2.40 -1.77 36.62
CA GLN A 4 3.69 -2.09 36.01
C GLN A 4 3.59 -2.58 34.56
N GLU A 5 2.43 -3.09 34.13
CA GLU A 5 2.23 -3.49 32.73
C GLU A 5 1.70 -2.33 31.87
N GLY A 6 1.04 -1.35 32.49
CA GLY A 6 0.43 -0.22 31.78
C GLY A 6 1.44 0.70 31.09
N TRP A 7 2.57 1.03 31.74
CA TRP A 7 3.59 1.88 31.11
C TRP A 7 4.32 1.17 29.97
N LEU A 8 4.52 -0.15 30.08
CA LEU A 8 5.12 -0.96 29.03
C LEU A 8 4.19 -1.03 27.82
N TYR A 9 2.89 -1.26 28.05
CA TYR A 9 1.87 -1.23 26.99
C TYR A 9 1.84 0.13 26.27
N LEU A 10 1.80 1.23 27.03
CA LEU A 10 1.80 2.58 26.46
C LEU A 10 3.10 2.88 25.70
N TYR A 11 4.23 2.38 26.17
CA TYR A 11 5.52 2.51 25.49
C TYR A 11 5.52 1.75 24.15
N LEU A 12 5.06 0.50 24.14
CA LEU A 12 4.98 -0.31 22.93
C LEU A 12 4.03 0.32 21.90
N LEU A 13 2.88 0.81 22.34
CA LEU A 13 1.90 1.49 21.50
C LEU A 13 2.47 2.79 20.89
N ASN A 14 3.13 3.61 21.71
CA ASN A 14 3.84 4.80 21.23
C ASN A 14 4.98 4.47 20.26
N LYS A 15 5.71 3.37 20.50
CA LYS A 15 6.80 2.94 19.62
C LYS A 15 6.27 2.55 18.25
N GLU A 16 5.18 1.77 18.18
CA GLU A 16 4.53 1.44 16.92
C GLU A 16 3.99 2.69 16.20
N GLU A 17 3.38 3.61 16.94
CA GLU A 17 2.85 4.85 16.37
C GLU A 17 3.98 5.71 15.79
N LYS A 18 5.09 5.87 16.51
CA LYS A 18 6.28 6.57 16.01
C LYS A 18 6.82 5.95 14.73
N ILE A 19 6.88 4.62 14.64
CA ILE A 19 7.30 3.91 13.42
C ILE A 19 6.34 4.22 12.26
N LYS A 20 5.02 4.22 12.49
CA LYS A 20 4.02 4.56 11.47
C LYS A 20 4.17 6.01 11.00
N ILE A 21 4.34 6.96 11.92
CA ILE A 21 4.56 8.37 11.59
C ILE A 21 5.85 8.56 10.79
N GLN A 22 6.95 7.92 11.20
CA GLN A 22 8.23 7.99 10.50
C GLN A 22 8.12 7.45 9.06
N LYS A 23 7.43 6.30 8.86
CA LYS A 23 7.15 5.76 7.53
C LYS A 23 6.34 6.75 6.68
N SER A 24 5.25 7.32 7.22
CA SER A 24 4.45 8.33 6.53
C SER A 24 5.24 9.58 6.16
N CYS A 25 6.08 10.10 7.06
CA CYS A 25 6.96 11.23 6.76
C CYS A 25 7.96 10.91 5.63
N SER A 26 8.53 9.69 5.63
CA SER A 26 9.42 9.27 4.54
C SER A 26 8.72 9.27 3.18
N TYR A 27 7.41 8.99 3.16
CA TYR A 27 6.60 9.00 1.95
C TYR A 27 6.25 10.40 1.46
N LEU A 28 6.17 11.40 2.35
CA LEU A 28 5.93 12.80 1.97
C LEU A 28 7.06 13.40 1.13
N HIS A 29 8.30 12.93 1.33
CA HIS A 29 9.46 13.39 0.55
C HIS A 29 9.59 12.72 -0.83
N LEU A 30 8.78 11.70 -1.12
CA LEU A 30 8.79 11.01 -2.42
C LEU A 30 7.87 11.72 -3.41
N LYS A 31 8.31 11.81 -4.68
CA LYS A 31 7.44 12.23 -5.79
C LYS A 31 6.20 11.34 -5.84
N GLY A 32 5.02 11.91 -6.09
CA GLY A 32 3.72 11.22 -5.96
C GLY A 32 3.62 9.86 -6.66
N ASN A 33 4.24 9.70 -7.83
CA ASN A 33 4.29 8.40 -8.54
C ASN A 33 5.11 7.37 -7.77
N HIS A 34 6.29 7.75 -7.28
CA HIS A 34 7.18 6.85 -6.57
C HIS A 34 6.64 6.47 -5.20
N ARG A 35 6.02 7.44 -4.52
CA ARG A 35 5.27 7.23 -3.29
C ARG A 35 4.18 6.19 -3.48
N SER A 36 3.37 6.35 -4.53
CA SER A 36 2.23 5.48 -4.77
C SER A 36 2.63 4.05 -5.13
N LYS A 37 3.70 3.86 -5.91
CA LYS A 37 4.27 2.52 -6.15
C LYS A 37 4.70 1.87 -4.84
N LYS A 38 5.48 2.58 -4.01
CA LYS A 38 5.97 2.05 -2.74
C LYS A 38 4.82 1.68 -1.79
N MET A 39 3.80 2.52 -1.68
CA MET A 39 2.60 2.23 -0.88
C MET A 39 1.81 1.01 -1.40
N LEU A 40 1.70 0.84 -2.72
CA LEU A 40 1.09 -0.35 -3.34
C LEU A 40 1.92 -1.62 -3.08
N THR A 41 3.24 -1.52 -3.16
CA THR A 41 4.16 -2.64 -2.86
C THR A 41 4.04 -3.07 -1.40
N GLU A 42 3.98 -2.13 -0.45
CA GLU A 42 3.77 -2.46 0.97
C GLU A 42 2.41 -3.12 1.20
N LEU A 43 1.33 -2.59 0.59
CA LEU A 43 0.02 -3.24 0.63
C LEU A 43 0.07 -4.68 0.12
N ALA A 44 0.82 -4.92 -0.96
CA ALA A 44 0.99 -6.26 -1.53
C ALA A 44 1.83 -7.18 -0.64
N LYS A 45 2.85 -6.65 0.05
CA LYS A 45 3.64 -7.39 1.05
C LYS A 45 2.80 -7.81 2.25
N ASP A 46 1.95 -6.91 2.73
CA ASP A 46 1.17 -7.12 3.95
C ASP A 46 -0.08 -7.99 3.72
N PHE A 47 -0.75 -7.84 2.57
CA PHE A 47 -2.07 -8.44 2.32
C PHE A 47 -2.19 -9.23 1.01
N GLY A 48 -1.18 -9.18 0.15
CA GLY A 48 -1.22 -9.83 -1.16
C GLY A 48 -1.05 -11.35 -1.07
N PHE A 49 -1.65 -12.06 -2.02
CA PHE A 49 -1.39 -13.49 -2.24
C PHE A 49 -0.67 -13.71 -3.55
N PHE A 50 0.18 -14.73 -3.57
CA PHE A 50 1.02 -15.05 -4.70
C PHE A 50 0.23 -15.86 -5.75
N ASP A 51 0.27 -15.41 -7.00
CA ASP A 51 -0.34 -16.04 -8.17
C ASP A 51 0.65 -16.05 -9.33
N GLY A 52 1.60 -17.00 -9.30
CA GLY A 52 2.61 -17.19 -10.33
C GLY A 52 3.53 -15.98 -10.50
N GLU A 53 3.32 -15.19 -11.55
CA GLU A 53 4.13 -13.99 -11.85
C GLU A 53 3.60 -12.70 -11.17
N ALA A 54 2.49 -12.80 -10.43
CA ALA A 54 1.81 -11.65 -9.85
C ALA A 54 1.56 -11.82 -8.36
N ILE A 55 1.58 -10.70 -7.63
CA ILE A 55 0.98 -10.61 -6.30
C ILE A 55 -0.36 -9.89 -6.43
N ILE A 56 -1.41 -10.57 -5.99
CA ILE A 56 -2.79 -10.11 -6.13
C ILE A 56 -3.25 -9.56 -4.79
N LEU A 57 -3.76 -8.32 -4.80
CA LEU A 57 -4.45 -7.76 -3.65
C LEU A 57 -5.88 -8.33 -3.56
N PRO A 58 -6.37 -8.64 -2.35
CA PRO A 58 -7.75 -9.08 -2.13
C PRO A 58 -8.79 -8.13 -2.74
N LYS A 59 -9.93 -8.67 -3.16
CA LYS A 59 -11.01 -7.91 -3.84
C LYS A 59 -11.56 -6.73 -3.01
N CYS A 60 -11.40 -6.75 -1.69
CA CYS A 60 -11.77 -5.63 -0.82
C CYS A 60 -10.95 -4.35 -1.11
N PHE A 61 -9.74 -4.48 -1.68
CA PHE A 61 -8.91 -3.38 -2.15
C PHE A 61 -9.38 -2.86 -3.52
N GLY A 62 -10.64 -2.44 -3.61
CA GLY A 62 -11.18 -1.83 -4.83
C GLY A 62 -10.50 -0.50 -5.17
N LYS A 63 -10.65 -0.04 -6.42
CA LYS A 63 -10.02 1.20 -6.92
C LYS A 63 -10.25 2.41 -6.01
N LYS A 64 -11.47 2.59 -5.50
CA LYS A 64 -11.79 3.71 -4.60
C LYS A 64 -11.04 3.61 -3.27
N CYS A 65 -10.99 2.42 -2.67
CA CYS A 65 -10.27 2.17 -1.42
C CYS A 65 -8.78 2.46 -1.57
N VAL A 66 -8.15 1.87 -2.60
CA VAL A 66 -6.72 2.07 -2.88
C VAL A 66 -6.41 3.53 -3.22
N THR A 67 -7.25 4.20 -4.03
CA THR A 67 -7.03 5.61 -4.36
C THR A 67 -7.09 6.51 -3.13
N ASN A 68 -8.05 6.26 -2.22
CA ASN A 68 -8.13 6.96 -0.94
C ASN A 68 -6.90 6.70 -0.07
N TYR A 69 -6.46 5.45 0.02
CA TYR A 69 -5.25 5.08 0.78
C TYR A 69 -4.00 5.81 0.27
N LEU A 70 -3.88 5.99 -1.05
CA LEU A 70 -2.78 6.74 -1.68
C LEU A 70 -2.88 8.26 -1.50
N GLY A 71 -3.99 8.77 -0.94
CA GLY A 71 -4.25 10.20 -0.77
C GLY A 71 -4.44 10.94 -2.09
N LEU A 72 -5.09 10.30 -3.07
CA LEU A 72 -5.28 10.85 -4.42
C LEU A 72 -6.77 11.11 -4.70
N SER A 73 -7.05 12.05 -5.61
CA SER A 73 -8.38 12.15 -6.19
C SER A 73 -8.67 10.94 -7.10
N PHE A 74 -9.94 10.62 -7.32
CA PHE A 74 -10.34 9.51 -8.21
C PHE A 74 -9.78 9.65 -9.63
N ASN A 75 -9.81 10.87 -10.18
CA ASN A 75 -9.29 11.15 -11.53
C ASN A 75 -7.77 10.98 -11.59
N THR A 76 -7.06 11.48 -10.58
CA THR A 76 -5.61 11.31 -10.46
C THR A 76 -5.23 9.84 -10.30
N GLY A 77 -5.94 9.10 -9.46
CA GLY A 77 -5.72 7.67 -9.25
C GLY A 77 -5.94 6.85 -10.53
N LYS A 78 -7.00 7.13 -11.28
CA LYS A 78 -7.26 6.47 -12.57
C LYS A 78 -6.12 6.70 -13.56
N ALA A 79 -5.70 7.95 -13.77
CA ALA A 79 -4.58 8.28 -14.66
C ALA A 79 -3.27 7.62 -14.20
N LEU A 80 -3.03 7.56 -12.89
CA LEU A 80 -1.86 6.95 -12.30
C LEU A 80 -1.84 5.42 -12.49
N PHE A 81 -2.96 4.72 -12.30
CA PHE A 81 -3.03 3.29 -12.52
C PHE A 81 -2.82 2.92 -13.99
N GLU A 82 -3.36 3.69 -14.94
CA GLU A 82 -3.07 3.48 -16.36
C GLU A 82 -1.61 3.76 -16.70
N LYS A 83 -0.98 4.72 -16.02
CA LYS A 83 0.48 4.93 -16.13
C LYS A 83 1.25 3.72 -15.62
N PHE A 84 0.89 3.19 -14.45
CA PHE A 84 1.56 2.01 -13.87
C PHE A 84 1.39 0.75 -14.71
N ARG A 85 0.26 0.60 -15.42
CA ARG A 85 0.09 -0.49 -16.39
C ARG A 85 1.01 -0.35 -17.59
N ARG A 86 1.12 0.86 -18.16
CA ARG A 86 2.05 1.15 -19.25
C ARG A 86 3.52 0.90 -18.88
N GLU A 87 3.85 1.12 -17.61
CA GLU A 87 5.18 0.85 -17.05
C GLU A 87 5.39 -0.62 -16.63
N GLY A 88 4.40 -1.50 -16.80
CA GLY A 88 4.48 -2.91 -16.40
C GLY A 88 4.44 -3.18 -14.89
N PHE A 89 4.25 -2.15 -14.06
CA PHE A 89 4.15 -2.31 -12.61
C PHE A 89 2.83 -2.97 -12.19
N LEU A 90 1.72 -2.54 -12.80
CA LEU A 90 0.42 -3.19 -12.66
C LEU A 90 0.16 -4.05 -13.89
N LEU A 91 -0.19 -5.31 -13.67
CA LEU A 91 -0.65 -6.17 -14.75
C LEU A 91 -2.09 -5.79 -15.16
N PRO A 92 -2.50 -6.08 -16.42
CA PRO A 92 -3.87 -5.85 -16.85
C PRO A 92 -4.86 -6.56 -15.91
N PRO A 93 -6.02 -5.93 -15.64
CA PRO A 93 -7.03 -6.54 -14.81
C PRO A 93 -7.48 -7.84 -15.46
N ASN A 94 -7.48 -8.94 -14.70
CA ASN A 94 -8.22 -10.11 -15.13
C ASN A 94 -9.72 -9.85 -14.90
N GLN A 95 -10.62 -10.78 -15.28
CA GLN A 95 -12.08 -10.61 -15.11
C GLN A 95 -12.50 -10.19 -13.68
N GLU A 96 -11.65 -10.44 -12.68
CA GLU A 96 -11.81 -9.95 -11.33
C GLU A 96 -10.99 -8.68 -11.13
N SER A 97 -11.66 -7.62 -10.66
CA SER A 97 -11.19 -6.24 -10.45
C SER A 97 -10.12 -6.07 -9.36
N ALA A 98 -9.24 -7.06 -9.20
CA ALA A 98 -8.13 -7.08 -8.27
C ALA A 98 -6.91 -6.34 -8.83
N PHE A 99 -6.15 -5.69 -7.94
CA PHE A 99 -4.85 -5.14 -8.29
C PHE A 99 -3.83 -6.27 -8.36
N ARG A 100 -3.17 -6.40 -9.52
CA ARG A 100 -2.11 -7.39 -9.76
C ARG A 100 -0.80 -6.64 -9.92
N ILE A 101 0.11 -6.81 -8.97
CA ILE A 101 1.43 -6.18 -8.97
C ILE A 101 2.44 -7.22 -9.46
N HIS A 102 3.27 -6.83 -10.43
CA HIS A 102 4.27 -7.73 -11.00
C HIS A 102 5.33 -8.10 -9.94
N ARG A 103 5.67 -9.39 -9.85
CA ARG A 103 6.54 -9.96 -8.81
C ARG A 103 7.89 -9.25 -8.68
N ASP A 104 8.53 -8.92 -9.79
CA ASP A 104 9.85 -8.26 -9.83
C ASP A 104 9.92 -6.86 -9.18
N ASN A 105 8.78 -6.28 -8.78
CA ASN A 105 8.72 -4.96 -8.16
C ASN A 105 8.63 -4.99 -6.62
N LEU A 106 8.80 -6.16 -5.99
CA LEU A 106 8.80 -6.33 -4.53
C LEU A 106 10.19 -6.34 -3.90
#